data_AF-A0A3S5F323-F1
#
_entry.id   AF-A0A3S5F323-F1
#
_cell.length_a   1.000
_cell.length_b   1.000
_cell.length_c   1.000
_cell.angle_alpha   90.00
_cell.angle_beta   90.00
_cell.angle_gamma   90.00
#
_symmetry.space_group_name_H-M   'P 1'
#
loop_
_entity.id
_entity.type
_entity.pdbx_description
1 polymer ?
#
loop_
_entity_poly.entity_id
_entity_poly.type
_entity_poly.pdbx_seq_one_letter_code
_entity_poly.pdbx_strand_id
1 'polypeptide(L)'
;MIKQRLQYAELSPAPYKAMVSALGGLEKGPLDKAIIELMFMRVSQINGCAFCLDMHGKALRAGERATPSWIRWPAGASAMNSARQNVPRWNGPKRSP
;
A
#
# COMPACT_ATOMS: atom_id res chain seq x y z
N MET A 1 13.30 3.08 -15.27
CA MET A 1 13.06 2.69 -13.86
C MET A 1 13.05 3.97 -13.02
N ILE A 2 11.94 4.31 -12.37
CA ILE A 2 11.84 5.54 -11.57
C ILE A 2 12.66 5.33 -10.28
N LYS A 3 13.74 6.08 -10.11
CA LYS A 3 14.53 6.09 -8.87
C LYS A 3 13.72 6.79 -7.78
N GLN A 4 13.34 6.06 -6.74
CA GLN A 4 12.67 6.65 -5.58
C GLN A 4 13.63 7.60 -4.86
N ARG A 5 13.15 8.79 -4.48
CA ARG A 5 13.92 9.73 -3.65
C ARG A 5 14.17 9.17 -2.25
N LEU A 6 13.26 8.33 -1.75
CA LEU A 6 13.30 7.73 -0.43
C LEU A 6 12.73 6.31 -0.46
N GLN A 7 13.45 5.36 0.16
CA GLN A 7 13.00 3.97 0.30
C GLN A 7 12.09 3.80 1.53
N TYR A 8 10.90 4.39 1.48
CA TYR A 8 10.00 4.48 2.64
C TYR A 8 9.55 3.11 3.19
N ALA A 9 9.52 2.06 2.37
CA ALA A 9 9.22 0.71 2.81
C ALA A 9 10.29 0.15 3.77
N GLU A 10 11.57 0.48 3.52
CA GLU A 10 12.70 0.07 4.35
C GLU A 10 12.84 0.98 5.58
N LEU A 11 12.66 2.28 5.39
CA LEU A 11 12.83 3.28 6.45
C LEU A 11 11.67 3.32 7.44
N SER A 12 10.49 2.83 7.05
CA SER A 12 9.28 2.83 7.89
C SER A 12 8.43 1.58 7.63
N PRO A 13 8.93 0.39 7.99
CA PRO A 13 8.30 -0.88 7.63
C PRO A 13 6.95 -1.11 8.32
N ALA A 14 6.78 -0.63 9.55
CA ALA A 14 5.52 -0.82 10.29
C ALA A 14 4.33 -0.06 9.66
N PRO A 15 4.42 1.26 9.37
CA PRO A 15 3.39 1.98 8.61
C PRO A 15 3.16 1.38 7.21
N TYR A 16 4.22 1.00 6.50
CA TYR A 16 4.10 0.40 5.18
C TYR A 16 3.31 -0.91 5.22
N LYS A 17 3.60 -1.79 6.19
CA LYS A 17 2.86 -3.04 6.39
C LYS A 17 1.40 -2.80 6.72
N ALA A 18 1.09 -1.80 7.55
CA ALA A 18 -0.30 -1.45 7.86
C ALA A 18 -1.07 -1.00 6.60
N MET A 19 -0.44 -0.20 5.74
CA MET A 19 -1.02 0.22 4.46
C MET A 19 -1.29 -0.97 3.52
N VAL A 20 -0.34 -1.90 3.38
CA VAL A 20 -0.53 -3.13 2.60
C VAL A 20 -1.63 -4.01 3.20
N SER A 21 -1.73 -4.09 4.53
CA SER A 21 -2.79 -4.84 5.20
C SER A 21 -4.18 -4.25 4.90
N ALA A 22 -4.31 -2.92 4.84
CA ALA A 22 -5.56 -2.27 4.47
C ALA A 22 -5.96 -2.63 3.02
N LEU A 23 -4.98 -2.65 2.11
CA LEU A 23 -5.19 -3.08 0.73
C LEU A 23 -5.69 -4.53 0.64
N GLY A 24 -5.07 -5.45 1.40
CA GLY A 24 -5.47 -6.84 1.45
C GLY A 24 -6.87 -7.05 2.04
N GLY A 25 -7.32 -6.16 2.94
CA GLY A 25 -8.71 -6.14 3.42
C GLY A 25 -9.70 -5.78 2.33
N LEU A 26 -9.38 -4.75 1.51
CA LEU A 26 -10.21 -4.33 0.39
C LEU A 26 -10.33 -5.42 -0.69
N GLU A 27 -9.25 -6.13 -1.00
CA GLU A 27 -9.24 -7.21 -2.00
C GLU A 27 -10.05 -8.45 -1.61
N LYS A 28 -10.23 -8.68 -0.30
CA LYS A 28 -11.08 -9.76 0.23
C LYS A 28 -12.53 -9.32 0.41
N GLY A 29 -12.82 -8.05 0.13
CA GLY A 29 -14.17 -7.50 0.19
C GLY A 29 -15.05 -7.97 -0.97
N PRO A 30 -16.29 -7.47 -1.04
CA PRO A 30 -17.28 -7.87 -2.03
C PRO A 30 -17.07 -7.22 -3.41
N LEU A 31 -16.12 -6.30 -3.56
CA LEU A 31 -15.89 -5.57 -4.81
C LEU A 31 -14.98 -6.36 -5.75
N ASP A 32 -15.37 -6.40 -7.02
CA ASP A 32 -14.54 -6.99 -8.06
C ASP A 32 -13.21 -6.25 -8.21
N LYS A 33 -12.16 -7.01 -8.51
CA LYS A 33 -10.81 -6.46 -8.69
C LYS A 33 -10.77 -5.36 -9.77
N ALA A 34 -11.52 -5.51 -10.85
CA ALA A 34 -11.57 -4.50 -11.92
C ALA A 34 -12.14 -3.16 -11.41
N ILE A 35 -13.19 -3.20 -10.58
CA ILE A 35 -13.78 -1.99 -9.98
C ILE A 35 -12.76 -1.33 -9.05
N ILE A 36 -12.10 -2.13 -8.21
CA ILE A 36 -11.07 -1.65 -7.30
C ILE A 36 -9.95 -0.94 -8.10
N GLU A 37 -9.46 -1.54 -9.19
CA GLU A 37 -8.43 -0.94 -10.03
C GLU A 37 -8.88 0.33 -10.76
N LEU A 38 -10.14 0.41 -11.21
CA LEU A 38 -10.72 1.63 -11.79
C LEU A 38 -10.79 2.78 -10.76
N MET A 39 -11.17 2.47 -9.51
CA MET A 39 -11.16 3.45 -8.43
C MET A 39 -9.76 3.97 -8.17
N PHE A 40 -8.76 3.08 -8.06
CA PHE A 40 -7.39 3.50 -7.85
C PHE A 40 -6.82 4.27 -9.05
N MET A 41 -7.17 3.89 -10.27
CA MET A 41 -6.85 4.67 -11.48
C MET A 41 -7.40 6.09 -11.39
N ARG A 42 -8.68 6.25 -11.02
CA ARG A 42 -9.30 7.57 -10.91
C ARG A 42 -8.68 8.42 -9.80
N VAL A 43 -8.43 7.85 -8.64
CA VAL A 43 -7.74 8.54 -7.53
C VAL A 43 -6.32 8.96 -7.95
N SER A 44 -5.61 8.11 -8.70
CA SER A 44 -4.27 8.42 -9.20
C SER A 44 -4.27 9.58 -10.20
N GLN A 45 -5.30 9.71 -11.03
CA GLN A 45 -5.47 10.85 -11.94
C GLN A 45 -5.68 12.15 -11.15
N ILE A 46 -6.57 12.13 -10.14
CA ILE A 46 -6.86 13.30 -9.29
C ILE A 46 -5.59 13.75 -8.55
N ASN A 47 -4.84 12.80 -8.02
CA ASN A 47 -3.62 13.07 -7.25
C ASN A 47 -2.38 13.30 -8.12
N GLY A 48 -2.48 13.18 -9.46
CA GLY A 48 -1.34 13.34 -10.36
C GLY A 48 -0.21 12.34 -10.14
N CYS A 49 -0.51 11.12 -9.70
CA CYS A 49 0.51 10.12 -9.39
C CYS A 49 0.86 9.24 -10.61
N ALA A 50 1.84 9.68 -11.42
CA ALA A 50 2.28 8.97 -12.63
C ALA A 50 2.68 7.50 -12.38
N PHE A 51 3.26 7.21 -11.22
CA PHE A 51 3.63 5.85 -10.82
C PHE A 51 2.41 4.95 -10.64
N CYS A 52 1.38 5.43 -9.94
CA CYS A 52 0.15 4.67 -9.74
C CYS A 52 -0.64 4.56 -11.06
N LEU A 53 -0.62 5.58 -11.91
CA LEU A 53 -1.25 5.51 -13.24
C LEU A 53 -0.66 4.39 -14.12
N ASP A 54 0.67 4.27 -14.17
CA ASP A 54 1.33 3.20 -14.92
C ASP A 54 0.96 1.81 -14.36
N MET A 55 1.04 1.66 -13.04
CA MET A 55 0.74 0.41 -12.34
C MET A 55 -0.71 -0.06 -12.55
N HIS A 56 -1.69 0.78 -12.22
CA HIS A 56 -3.11 0.44 -12.34
C HIS A 56 -3.54 0.35 -13.82
N GLY A 57 -2.89 1.08 -14.72
CA GLY A 57 -3.17 0.98 -16.15
C GLY A 57 -2.75 -0.36 -16.73
N LYS A 58 -1.60 -0.88 -16.30
CA LYS A 58 -1.14 -2.24 -16.66
C LYS A 58 -2.07 -3.30 -16.07
N ALA A 59 -2.48 -3.15 -14.81
CA ALA A 59 -3.41 -4.03 -14.14
C ALA A 59 -4.73 -4.19 -14.93
N LEU A 60 -5.35 -3.06 -15.27
CA LEU A 60 -6.63 -3.03 -16.00
C LEU A 60 -6.52 -3.69 -17.38
N ARG A 61 -5.38 -3.54 -18.08
CA ARG A 61 -5.15 -4.20 -19.38
C ARG A 61 -4.91 -5.70 -19.24
N ALA A 62 -4.29 -6.14 -18.15
CA ALA A 62 -4.02 -7.55 -17.89
C ALA A 62 -5.23 -8.29 -17.31
N GLY A 63 -6.24 -7.58 -16.81
CA GLY A 63 -7.40 -8.18 -16.12
C GLY A 63 -7.07 -8.68 -14.71
N GLU A 64 -5.89 -8.38 -14.20
CA GLU A 64 -5.46 -8.70 -12.85
C GLU A 64 -4.95 -7.45 -12.13
N ARG A 65 -5.07 -7.42 -10.80
CA ARG A 65 -4.43 -6.35 -10.04
C ARG A 65 -2.92 -6.48 -10.18
N ALA A 66 -2.28 -5.42 -10.69
CA ALA A 66 -0.84 -5.30 -10.61
C ALA A 66 -0.48 -5.12 -9.14
N THR A 67 -0.06 -6.20 -8.49
CA THR A 67 0.86 -6.09 -7.35
C THR A 67 2.24 -6.03 -7.97
N PRO A 68 2.88 -4.85 -8.02
CA PRO A 68 4.24 -4.76 -8.50
C PRO A 68 5.12 -5.70 -7.68
N SER A 69 6.09 -6.34 -8.33
CA SER A 69 7.00 -7.27 -7.66
C SER A 69 7.73 -6.66 -6.45
N TRP A 70 7.89 -5.33 -6.39
CA TRP A 70 8.45 -4.60 -5.25
C TRP A 70 7.46 -4.34 -4.09
N ILE A 71 6.15 -4.52 -4.29
CA ILE A 71 5.15 -4.60 -3.19
C ILE A 71 5.18 -5.97 -2.52
N ARG A 72 5.72 -7.02 -3.17
CA ARG A 72 5.92 -8.33 -2.54
C ARG A 72 7.05 -8.23 -1.51
N TRP A 73 6.64 -7.93 -0.28
CA TRP A 73 7.47 -7.98 0.92
C TRP A 73 8.07 -9.39 1.10
N PRO A 74 9.39 -9.55 1.31
CA PRO A 74 10.01 -10.87 1.41
C PRO A 74 9.82 -11.58 2.76
N ALA A 75 9.07 -11.05 3.74
CA ALA A 75 8.87 -11.75 5.02
C ALA A 75 7.46 -12.35 5.15
N GLY A 76 7.43 -13.67 5.28
CA GLY A 76 6.24 -14.51 5.30
C GLY A 76 5.22 -14.18 6.38
N ALA A 77 4.02 -14.71 6.15
CA ALA A 77 2.83 -14.61 6.99
C ALA A 77 3.00 -15.06 8.46
N SER A 78 4.14 -15.64 8.84
CA SER A 78 4.39 -16.17 10.19
C SER A 78 4.75 -15.10 11.25
N ALA A 79 5.14 -13.88 10.85
CA ALA A 79 5.55 -12.83 11.81
C ALA A 79 4.37 -11.97 12.34
N MET A 80 3.12 -12.32 12.01
CA MET A 80 1.95 -11.48 12.28
C MET A 80 1.37 -11.59 13.71
N ASN A 81 1.71 -12.61 14.49
CA ASN A 81 1.10 -12.80 15.82
C ASN A 81 1.89 -12.21 17.01
N SER A 82 3.20 -11.95 16.88
CA SER A 82 4.02 -11.46 18.00
C SER A 82 4.10 -9.93 18.10
N ALA A 83 3.86 -9.18 17.01
CA ALA A 83 4.04 -7.73 16.98
C ALA A 83 2.83 -6.91 17.47
N ARG A 84 1.69 -7.55 17.79
CA ARG A 84 0.46 -6.85 18.21
C ARG A 84 0.54 -6.32 19.65
N GLN A 85 1.48 -6.79 20.47
CA GLN A 85 1.48 -6.53 21.91
C GLN A 85 2.42 -5.39 22.38
N ASN A 86 3.23 -4.80 21.49
CA ASN A 86 4.27 -3.85 21.91
C ASN A 86 4.41 -2.59 21.05
N VAL A 87 3.33 -2.12 20.40
CA VAL A 87 3.37 -0.83 19.68
C VAL A 87 3.05 0.30 20.67
N PRO A 88 3.99 1.21 21.00
CA PRO A 88 3.70 2.33 21.89
C PRO A 88 2.66 3.23 21.24
N ARG A 89 1.67 3.66 22.02
CA ARG A 89 0.66 4.64 21.59
C ARG A 89 1.35 5.94 21.18
N TRP A 90 1.19 6.35 19.93
CA TRP A 90 1.71 7.62 19.45
C TRP A 90 0.98 8.77 20.16
N ASN A 91 1.68 9.44 21.08
CA ASN A 91 1.25 10.71 21.65
C ASN A 91 1.88 11.80 20.79
N GLY A 92 1.08 12.42 19.92
CA GLY A 92 1.53 13.43 18.96
C GLY A 92 2.25 14.64 19.59
N PRO A 93 2.78 15.57 18.79
CA PRO A 93 3.51 16.71 19.29
C PRO A 93 2.63 17.54 20.24
N LYS A 94 3.09 17.69 21.49
CA LYS A 94 2.46 18.60 22.46
C LYS A 94 2.61 20.01 21.88
N ARG A 95 1.50 20.65 21.53
CA ARG A 95 1.51 22.08 21.20
C ARG A 95 2.05 22.81 22.43
N SER A 96 3.16 23.51 22.26
CA SER A 96 3.65 24.49 23.23
C SER A 96 2.61 25.62 23.38
N PRO A 97 2.57 26.31 24.54
CA PRO A 97 1.53 27.29 24.87
C PRO A 97 1.41 28.42 23.85
#